data_AF-A0A7X7T4W9-F1
#
_entry.id   AF-A0A7X7T4W9-F1
#
_cell.length_a   1.000
_cell.length_b   1.000
_cell.length_c   1.000
_cell.angle_alpha   90.00
_cell.angle_beta   90.00
_cell.angle_gamma   90.00
#
_symmetry.space_group_name_H-M   'P 1'
#
loop_
_entity.id
_entity.type
_entity.pdbx_description
1 polymer ?
#
loop_
_entity_poly.entity_id
_entity_poly.type
_entity_poly.pdbx_seq_one_letter_code
_entity_poly.pdbx_strand_id
1 'polypeptide(L)'
;MSKTIEHEWEVELPAGTPEQLLAALAARDRLYGQNVTLEPEEDAENTVEVWFGAAEALEGDTYHLAIYAELSGAKQYLDAARDALEDIVGEQIEMAATEAAEAALLETRKASEVEFKLVADDDQRPQLIIPEWLGPQDEEVEMPWGFRTYGQDGRAWPDDDMLSAHDRLVILPVGDDLRLYALPPIDDEEDEA
;
A
#
# COMPACT_ATOMS: atom_id res chain seq x y z
N MET A 1 5.09 31.68 -6.03
CA MET A 1 5.30 30.70 -7.11
C MET A 1 5.34 29.35 -6.46
N SER A 2 4.46 28.43 -6.88
CA SER A 2 4.51 27.04 -6.42
C SER A 2 5.83 26.41 -6.84
N LYS A 3 6.36 25.54 -5.98
CA LYS A 3 7.53 24.72 -6.24
C LYS A 3 7.22 23.30 -5.82
N THR A 4 7.91 22.38 -6.47
CA THR A 4 7.88 20.96 -6.14
C THR A 4 9.24 20.57 -5.58
N ILE A 5 9.23 19.80 -4.49
CA ILE A 5 10.40 19.06 -4.00
C ILE A 5 10.04 17.58 -3.87
N GLU A 6 11.06 16.74 -3.92
CA GLU A 6 10.93 15.30 -3.77
C GLU A 6 11.68 14.87 -2.50
N HIS A 7 11.16 13.85 -1.82
CA HIS A 7 11.82 13.24 -0.68
C HIS A 7 11.58 11.72 -0.67
N GLU A 8 12.55 10.98 -0.17
CA GLU A 8 12.54 9.51 -0.17
C GLU A 8 12.88 8.96 1.22
N TRP A 9 12.22 7.88 1.61
CA TRP A 9 12.56 7.07 2.76
C TRP A 9 12.78 5.62 2.32
N GLU A 10 13.85 5.00 2.82
CA GLU A 10 14.04 3.55 2.74
C GLU A 10 13.77 2.97 4.12
N VAL A 11 12.74 2.12 4.22
CA VAL A 11 12.33 1.48 5.46
C VAL A 11 12.55 -0.02 5.36
N GLU A 12 13.23 -0.59 6.37
CA GLU A 12 13.37 -2.03 6.52
C GLU A 12 12.41 -2.52 7.59
N LEU A 13 11.48 -3.39 7.18
CA LEU A 13 10.49 -4.01 8.06
C LEU A 13 10.79 -5.51 8.20
N PRO A 14 10.54 -6.10 9.38
CA PRO A 14 10.69 -7.55 9.53
C PRO A 14 9.64 -8.29 8.67
N ALA A 15 10.01 -9.44 8.13
CA ALA A 15 9.15 -10.28 7.28
C ALA A 15 9.37 -11.79 7.50
N GLY A 16 10.04 -12.18 8.59
CA GLY A 16 10.35 -13.59 8.89
C GLY A 16 9.15 -14.44 9.33
N THR A 17 8.00 -13.83 9.59
CA THR A 17 6.73 -14.53 9.85
C THR A 17 5.60 -13.99 8.99
N PRO A 18 4.52 -14.78 8.77
CA PRO A 18 3.34 -14.30 8.05
C PRO A 18 2.75 -13.01 8.62
N GLU A 19 2.73 -12.88 9.94
CA GLU A 19 2.19 -11.70 10.64
C GLU A 19 3.07 -10.47 10.40
N GLN A 20 4.39 -10.66 10.37
CA GLN A 20 5.35 -9.59 10.07
C GLN A 20 5.23 -9.13 8.61
N LEU A 21 5.14 -10.07 7.67
CA LEU A 21 4.95 -9.75 6.25
C LEU A 21 3.59 -9.08 5.99
N LEU A 22 2.53 -9.50 6.68
CA LEU A 22 1.22 -8.85 6.58
C LEU A 22 1.26 -7.40 7.07
N ALA A 23 1.94 -7.14 8.19
CA ALA A 23 2.15 -5.77 8.69
C ALA A 23 2.94 -4.91 7.70
N ALA A 24 3.97 -5.48 7.07
CA ALA A 24 4.78 -4.77 6.08
C ALA A 24 3.98 -4.39 4.82
N LEU A 25 3.12 -5.30 4.32
CA LEU A 25 2.23 -5.02 3.19
C LEU A 25 1.13 -4.02 3.56
N ALA A 26 0.59 -4.09 4.77
CA ALA A 26 -0.35 -3.09 5.27
C ALA A 26 0.30 -1.69 5.35
N ALA A 27 1.59 -1.60 5.69
CA ALA A 27 2.32 -0.33 5.71
C ALA A 27 2.47 0.25 4.29
N ARG A 28 2.79 -0.60 3.30
CA ARG A 28 2.80 -0.18 1.89
C ARG A 28 1.44 0.33 1.45
N ASP A 29 0.37 -0.38 1.81
CA ASP A 29 -1.00 0.00 1.47
C ASP A 29 -1.41 1.36 2.07
N ARG A 30 -1.06 1.62 3.35
CA ARG A 30 -1.34 2.92 3.98
C ARG A 30 -0.58 4.10 3.38
N LEU A 31 0.50 3.86 2.65
CA LEU A 31 1.35 4.92 2.11
C LEU A 31 1.16 5.10 0.59
N TYR A 32 1.05 4.01 -0.16
CA TYR A 32 0.99 4.07 -1.62
C TYR A 32 -0.26 4.80 -2.11
N GLY A 33 -0.08 5.75 -3.03
CA GLY A 33 -1.18 6.43 -3.72
C GLY A 33 -1.96 7.41 -2.86
N GLN A 34 -1.53 7.65 -1.62
CA GLN A 34 -2.15 8.63 -0.73
C GLN A 34 -1.83 10.06 -1.16
N ASN A 35 -2.80 10.95 -0.93
CA ASN A 35 -2.60 12.38 -1.00
C ASN A 35 -2.81 12.97 0.39
N VAL A 36 -1.86 13.77 0.86
CA VAL A 36 -1.95 14.48 2.14
C VAL A 36 -1.88 15.98 1.88
N THR A 37 -2.82 16.71 2.46
CA THR A 37 -2.80 18.17 2.46
C THR A 37 -2.28 18.66 3.79
N LEU A 38 -1.14 19.34 3.79
CA LEU A 38 -0.54 19.93 4.98
C LEU A 38 -0.86 21.43 5.02
N GLU A 39 -1.57 21.85 6.06
CA GLU A 39 -1.94 23.24 6.30
C GLU A 39 -0.96 23.91 7.27
N PRO A 40 -0.20 24.94 6.86
CA PRO A 40 0.64 25.68 7.79
C PRO A 40 -0.20 26.41 8.84
N GLU A 41 0.12 26.26 10.12
CA GLU A 41 -0.62 26.89 11.23
C GLU A 41 -0.74 28.42 11.10
N GLU A 42 0.28 29.05 10.52
CA GLU A 42 0.35 30.52 10.38
C GLU A 42 -0.42 31.05 9.16
N ASP A 43 -0.70 30.20 8.16
CA ASP A 43 -1.30 30.61 6.89
C ASP A 43 -1.91 29.42 6.12
N ALA A 44 -3.15 29.07 6.49
CA ALA A 44 -3.90 27.96 5.91
C ALA A 44 -4.19 28.13 4.40
N GLU A 45 -4.05 29.33 3.82
CA GLU A 45 -4.21 29.53 2.37
C GLU A 45 -3.00 29.02 1.56
N ASN A 46 -1.89 28.68 2.23
CA ASN A 46 -0.66 28.19 1.61
C ASN A 46 -0.41 26.70 1.89
N THR A 47 -1.40 25.86 1.60
CA THR A 47 -1.28 24.41 1.74
C THR A 47 -0.11 23.83 0.94
N VAL A 48 0.43 22.73 1.44
CA VAL A 48 1.37 21.88 0.72
C VAL A 48 0.65 20.57 0.43
N GLU A 49 0.48 20.29 -0.87
CA GLU A 49 -0.07 19.01 -1.33
C GLU A 49 1.07 18.00 -1.43
N VAL A 50 0.84 16.81 -0.92
CA VAL A 50 1.82 15.72 -0.92
C VAL A 50 1.19 14.51 -1.60
N TRP A 51 1.87 13.96 -2.60
CA TRP A 51 1.53 12.66 -3.18
C TRP A 51 2.57 11.62 -2.79
N PHE A 52 2.13 10.45 -2.34
CA PHE A 52 2.99 9.33 -1.98
C PHE A 52 3.01 8.24 -3.05
N GLY A 53 4.21 7.82 -3.41
CA GLY A 53 4.50 6.57 -4.12
C GLY A 53 5.23 5.59 -3.21
N ALA A 54 5.15 4.30 -3.52
CA ALA A 54 5.94 3.28 -2.84
C ALA A 54 6.34 2.15 -3.81
N ALA A 55 7.45 1.50 -3.50
CA ALA A 55 7.91 0.28 -4.15
C ALA A 55 8.44 -0.69 -3.09
N GLU A 56 8.32 -1.99 -3.34
CA GLU A 56 8.66 -3.01 -2.34
C GLU A 56 9.57 -4.12 -2.90
N ALA A 57 10.36 -4.70 -2.00
CA ALA A 57 11.13 -5.91 -2.27
C ALA A 57 11.25 -6.78 -1.03
N LEU A 58 11.33 -8.10 -1.21
CA LEU A 58 11.57 -9.06 -0.13
C LEU A 58 12.94 -9.71 -0.30
N GLU A 59 13.84 -9.49 0.67
CA GLU A 59 15.15 -10.14 0.73
C GLU A 59 15.28 -10.95 2.03
N GLY A 60 15.11 -12.27 1.92
CA GLY A 60 15.15 -13.16 3.09
C GLY A 60 14.00 -12.87 4.06
N ASP A 61 14.35 -12.47 5.28
CA ASP A 61 13.40 -12.13 6.35
C ASP A 61 13.20 -10.61 6.50
N THR A 62 13.67 -9.82 5.51
CA THR A 62 13.56 -8.35 5.50
C THR A 62 12.72 -7.90 4.32
N TYR A 63 11.70 -7.10 4.61
CA TYR A 63 10.91 -6.39 3.62
C TYR A 63 11.44 -4.96 3.49
N HIS A 64 11.82 -4.59 2.28
CA HIS A 64 12.32 -3.28 1.93
C HIS A 64 11.17 -2.47 1.32
N LEU A 65 10.86 -1.33 1.93
CA LEU A 65 9.85 -0.39 1.45
C LEU A 65 10.53 0.93 1.09
N ALA A 66 10.58 1.24 -0.19
CA ALA A 66 10.97 2.56 -0.68
C ALA A 66 9.71 3.43 -0.75
N ILE A 67 9.73 4.57 -0.09
CA ILE A 67 8.61 5.53 -0.05
C ILE A 67 9.10 6.81 -0.70
N TYR A 68 8.35 7.30 -1.68
CA TYR A 68 8.61 8.55 -2.38
C TYR A 68 7.48 9.54 -2.07
N ALA A 69 7.83 10.79 -1.79
CA ALA A 69 6.87 11.89 -1.67
C ALA A 69 7.19 13.01 -2.65
N GLU A 70 6.18 13.45 -3.40
CA GLU A 70 6.22 14.69 -4.17
C GLU A 70 5.44 15.77 -3.41
N LEU A 71 6.12 16.82 -2.98
CA LEU A 71 5.52 17.93 -2.23
C LEU A 71 5.39 19.15 -3.13
N SER A 72 4.19 19.70 -3.26
CA SER A 72 3.86 20.84 -4.11
C SER A 72 3.20 21.96 -3.31
N GLY A 73 3.82 23.14 -3.29
CA GLY A 73 3.32 24.27 -2.49
C GLY A 73 4.20 25.51 -2.55
N ALA A 74 3.96 26.47 -1.65
CA ALA A 74 4.80 27.67 -1.55
C ALA A 74 6.15 27.33 -0.91
N LYS A 75 7.25 27.78 -1.55
CA LYS A 75 8.63 27.37 -1.21
C LYS A 75 8.96 27.45 0.28
N GLN A 76 8.50 28.49 0.99
CA GLN A 76 8.85 28.68 2.40
C GLN A 76 8.26 27.61 3.34
N TYR A 77 7.26 26.83 2.90
CA TYR A 77 6.62 25.79 3.71
C TYR A 77 7.08 24.37 3.36
N LEU A 78 7.73 24.17 2.22
CA LEU A 78 8.11 22.83 1.74
C LEU A 78 9.10 22.10 2.66
N ASP A 79 10.08 22.81 3.21
CA ASP A 79 11.06 22.18 4.12
C ASP A 79 10.40 21.74 5.43
N ALA A 80 9.50 22.57 5.99
CA ALA A 80 8.76 22.23 7.21
C ALA A 80 7.75 21.10 6.97
N ALA A 81 7.08 21.11 5.82
CA ALA A 81 6.17 20.05 5.39
C ALA A 81 6.91 18.71 5.27
N ARG A 82 8.09 18.68 4.64
CA ARG A 82 8.93 17.48 4.56
C ARG A 82 9.29 16.94 5.95
N ASP A 83 9.68 17.81 6.88
CA ASP A 83 10.04 17.38 8.23
C ASP A 83 8.82 16.79 8.97
N ALA A 84 7.63 17.35 8.77
CA ALA A 84 6.37 16.79 9.31
C ALA A 84 5.99 15.43 8.69
N LEU A 85 6.38 15.16 7.44
CA LEU A 85 6.11 13.87 6.81
C LEU A 85 6.88 12.71 7.44
N GLU A 86 8.02 12.95 8.11
CA GLU A 86 8.76 11.89 8.81
C GLU A 86 7.91 11.26 9.93
N ASP A 87 7.22 12.10 10.71
CA ASP A 87 6.31 11.65 11.75
C ASP A 87 5.10 10.94 11.15
N ILE A 88 4.49 11.49 10.09
CA ILE A 88 3.34 10.88 9.40
C ILE A 88 3.70 9.49 8.86
N VAL A 89 4.83 9.34 8.17
CA VAL A 89 5.27 8.05 7.64
C VAL A 89 5.46 7.03 8.76
N GLY A 90 6.09 7.44 9.88
CA GLY A 90 6.25 6.59 11.06
C GLY A 90 4.90 6.14 11.64
N GLU A 91 3.97 7.07 11.83
CA GLU A 91 2.62 6.80 12.33
C GLU A 91 1.84 5.86 11.42
N GLN A 92 1.90 6.03 10.09
CA GLN A 92 1.25 5.13 9.13
C GLN A 92 1.79 3.69 9.27
N ILE A 93 3.11 3.52 9.45
CA ILE A 93 3.73 2.21 9.63
C ILE A 93 3.27 1.57 10.95
N GLU A 94 3.19 2.33 12.04
CA GLU A 94 2.72 1.83 13.33
C GLU A 94 1.23 1.44 13.30
N MET A 95 0.39 2.25 12.66
CA MET A 95 -1.02 1.94 12.46
C MET A 95 -1.22 0.67 11.61
N ALA A 96 -0.46 0.53 10.53
CA ALA A 96 -0.51 -0.67 9.69
C ALA A 96 -0.19 -1.95 10.46
N ALA A 97 0.75 -1.92 11.41
CA ALA A 97 1.03 -3.06 12.27
C ALA A 97 -0.15 -3.41 13.19
N THR A 98 -0.87 -2.40 13.69
CA THR A 98 -2.10 -2.59 14.48
C THR A 98 -3.20 -3.24 13.64
N GLU A 99 -3.44 -2.73 12.43
CA GLU A 99 -4.45 -3.25 11.50
C GLU A 99 -4.16 -4.68 11.07
N ALA A 100 -2.89 -4.99 10.77
CA ALA A 100 -2.46 -6.34 10.40
C ALA A 100 -2.70 -7.34 11.54
N ALA A 101 -2.61 -6.91 12.80
CA ALA A 101 -2.93 -7.76 13.95
C ALA A 101 -4.44 -8.04 14.08
N GLU A 102 -5.29 -7.16 13.56
CA GLU A 102 -6.75 -7.31 13.52
C GLU A 102 -7.27 -7.97 12.24
N ALA A 103 -6.38 -8.24 11.29
CA ALA A 103 -6.72 -8.81 9.99
C ALA A 103 -7.44 -10.16 10.10
N ALA A 104 -8.51 -10.32 9.34
CA ALA A 104 -9.28 -11.55 9.28
C ALA A 104 -8.82 -12.42 8.10
N LEU A 105 -8.36 -13.65 8.39
CA LEU A 105 -8.12 -14.65 7.34
C LEU A 105 -9.45 -15.10 6.73
N LEU A 106 -9.64 -14.83 5.44
CA LEU A 106 -10.86 -15.17 4.70
C LEU A 106 -10.76 -16.51 3.98
N GLU A 107 -9.66 -16.72 3.25
CA GLU A 107 -9.47 -17.89 2.40
C GLU A 107 -7.98 -18.26 2.29
N THR A 108 -7.71 -19.54 2.05
CA THR A 108 -6.37 -20.05 1.73
C THR A 108 -6.44 -20.90 0.47
N ARG A 109 -5.53 -20.67 -0.47
CA ARG A 109 -5.36 -21.48 -1.70
C ARG A 109 -3.93 -21.96 -1.84
N LYS A 110 -3.72 -23.05 -2.58
CA LYS A 110 -2.36 -23.42 -2.97
C LYS A 110 -1.84 -22.40 -3.97
N ALA A 111 -0.58 -21.98 -3.82
CA ALA A 111 0.06 -21.07 -4.78
C ALA A 111 0.05 -21.67 -6.20
N SER A 112 0.17 -23.00 -6.34
CA SER A 112 0.08 -23.70 -7.62
C SER A 112 -1.30 -23.65 -8.30
N GLU A 113 -2.34 -23.22 -7.59
CA GLU A 113 -3.72 -23.11 -8.10
C GLU A 113 -4.06 -21.68 -8.55
N VAL A 114 -3.14 -20.74 -8.35
CA VAL A 114 -3.34 -19.31 -8.62
C VAL A 114 -2.30 -18.83 -9.63
N GLU A 115 -2.76 -18.08 -10.62
CA GLU A 115 -1.94 -17.42 -11.64
C GLU A 115 -2.02 -15.90 -11.46
N PHE A 116 -0.89 -15.21 -11.55
CA PHE A 116 -0.81 -13.75 -11.57
C PHE A 116 -0.81 -13.26 -13.01
N LYS A 117 -1.76 -12.41 -13.38
CA LYS A 117 -1.97 -11.96 -14.76
C LYS A 117 -2.10 -10.45 -14.82
N LEU A 118 -1.49 -9.87 -15.84
CA LEU A 118 -1.71 -8.49 -16.25
C LEU A 118 -3.19 -8.19 -16.44
N VAL A 119 -3.60 -6.99 -16.02
CA VAL A 119 -4.94 -6.45 -16.23
C VAL A 119 -4.84 -5.07 -16.88
N ALA A 120 -5.89 -4.65 -17.58
CA ALA A 120 -6.01 -3.30 -18.09
C ALA A 120 -6.36 -2.31 -16.96
N ASP A 121 -6.14 -1.01 -17.18
CA ASP A 121 -6.39 0.06 -16.20
C ASP A 121 -7.80 0.01 -15.59
N ASP A 122 -8.83 -0.21 -16.42
CA ASP A 122 -10.22 -0.32 -15.98
C ASP A 122 -10.49 -1.56 -15.09
N ASP A 123 -9.61 -2.56 -15.15
CA ASP A 123 -9.68 -3.81 -14.40
C ASP A 123 -8.76 -3.83 -13.17
N GLN A 124 -7.97 -2.78 -12.95
CA GLN A 124 -7.18 -2.59 -11.74
C GLN A 124 -8.09 -2.54 -10.50
N ARG A 125 -7.58 -3.01 -9.36
CA ARG A 125 -8.32 -3.07 -8.09
C ARG A 125 -7.43 -2.52 -6.97
N PRO A 126 -7.46 -1.20 -6.72
CA PRO A 126 -6.62 -0.56 -5.72
C PRO A 126 -6.71 -1.18 -4.31
N GLN A 127 -7.90 -1.66 -3.93
CA GLN A 127 -8.15 -2.35 -2.67
C GLN A 127 -7.47 -3.71 -2.51
N LEU A 128 -6.93 -4.29 -3.60
CA LEU A 128 -6.29 -5.61 -3.59
C LEU A 128 -4.77 -5.46 -3.53
N ILE A 129 -4.22 -5.75 -2.36
CA ILE A 129 -2.81 -5.62 -2.02
C ILE A 129 -2.13 -6.96 -2.33
N ILE A 130 -1.39 -6.99 -3.43
CA ILE A 130 -0.61 -8.16 -3.84
C ILE A 130 0.87 -7.78 -3.84
N PRO A 131 1.74 -8.60 -3.25
CA PRO A 131 3.16 -8.34 -3.30
C PRO A 131 3.70 -8.23 -4.73
N GLU A 132 4.51 -7.20 -4.99
CA GLU A 132 4.97 -6.88 -6.35
C GLU A 132 5.85 -7.99 -6.93
N TRP A 133 6.64 -8.66 -6.08
CA TRP A 133 7.50 -9.78 -6.50
C TRP A 133 6.72 -11.04 -6.93
N LEU A 134 5.41 -11.11 -6.66
CA LEU A 134 4.55 -12.17 -7.18
C LEU A 134 3.98 -11.84 -8.56
N GLY A 135 3.98 -10.56 -8.93
CA GLY A 135 3.47 -10.10 -10.20
C GLY A 135 4.32 -10.53 -11.38
N PRO A 136 3.77 -10.45 -12.61
CA PRO A 136 4.57 -10.59 -13.82
C PRO A 136 5.75 -9.59 -13.79
N GLN A 137 6.95 -10.03 -14.16
CA GLN A 137 8.16 -9.18 -14.18
C GLN A 137 8.33 -8.48 -15.55
N ASP A 138 7.20 -8.15 -16.19
CA ASP A 138 7.18 -7.45 -17.47
C ASP A 138 7.34 -5.94 -17.24
N GLU A 139 8.05 -5.25 -18.13
CA GLU A 139 8.21 -3.79 -18.04
C GLU A 139 6.87 -3.06 -18.29
N GLU A 140 5.89 -3.74 -18.89
CA GLU A 140 4.54 -3.21 -19.15
C GLU A 140 3.61 -3.26 -17.92
N VAL A 141 4.02 -3.84 -16.78
CA VAL A 141 3.17 -3.88 -15.58
C VAL A 141 3.24 -2.54 -14.84
N GLU A 142 2.11 -1.86 -14.72
CA GLU A 142 1.96 -0.70 -13.82
C GLU A 142 1.79 -1.17 -12.37
N MET A 143 2.88 -1.31 -11.63
CA MET A 143 2.83 -1.73 -10.23
C MET A 143 2.21 -0.65 -9.32
N PRO A 144 1.51 -1.06 -8.23
CA PRO A 144 1.25 -2.43 -7.80
C PRO A 144 -0.08 -3.01 -8.34
N TRP A 145 -0.88 -2.23 -9.10
CA TRP A 145 -2.25 -2.61 -9.45
C TRP A 145 -2.45 -3.22 -10.84
N GLY A 146 -1.41 -3.20 -11.68
CA GLY A 146 -1.43 -3.66 -13.07
C GLY A 146 -1.58 -5.17 -13.24
N PHE A 147 -1.78 -5.93 -12.17
CA PHE A 147 -2.02 -7.36 -12.24
C PHE A 147 -3.02 -7.84 -11.16
N ARG A 148 -3.63 -8.99 -11.41
CA ARG A 148 -4.55 -9.67 -10.50
C ARG A 148 -4.29 -11.16 -10.47
N THR A 149 -4.87 -11.81 -9.47
CA THR A 149 -4.82 -13.25 -9.26
C THR A 149 -6.04 -13.95 -9.85
N TYR A 150 -5.81 -15.10 -10.48
CA TYR A 150 -6.84 -15.91 -11.13
C TYR A 150 -6.66 -17.38 -10.75
N GLY A 151 -7.76 -18.09 -10.54
CA GLY A 151 -7.73 -19.54 -10.40
C GLY A 151 -7.43 -20.25 -11.72
N GLN A 152 -7.11 -21.55 -11.64
CA GLN A 152 -6.93 -22.42 -12.81
C GLN A 152 -8.18 -22.54 -13.70
N ASP A 153 -9.37 -22.24 -13.16
CA ASP A 153 -10.62 -22.17 -13.90
C ASP A 153 -10.79 -20.85 -14.69
N GLY A 154 -9.81 -19.94 -14.60
CA GLY A 154 -9.78 -18.64 -15.25
C GLY A 154 -10.58 -17.56 -14.55
N ARG A 155 -11.16 -17.83 -13.37
CA ARG A 155 -11.91 -16.82 -12.60
C ARG A 155 -10.97 -16.01 -11.72
N ALA A 156 -11.26 -14.72 -11.58
CA ALA A 156 -10.54 -13.86 -10.64
C ALA A 156 -10.69 -14.39 -9.21
N TRP A 157 -9.62 -14.28 -8.44
CA TRP A 157 -9.62 -14.59 -7.01
C TRP A 157 -8.77 -13.54 -6.29
N PRO A 158 -9.30 -12.76 -5.32
CA PRO A 158 -10.71 -12.66 -4.96
C PRO A 158 -11.59 -12.25 -6.15
N ASP A 159 -12.83 -12.73 -6.13
CA ASP A 159 -13.85 -12.32 -7.10
C ASP A 159 -14.45 -10.95 -6.73
N ASP A 160 -15.30 -10.41 -7.61
CA ASP A 160 -15.84 -9.07 -7.43
C ASP A 160 -16.83 -8.98 -6.26
N ASP A 161 -17.48 -10.09 -5.88
CA ASP A 161 -18.35 -10.14 -4.69
C ASP A 161 -17.51 -10.00 -3.41
N MET A 162 -16.38 -10.70 -3.32
CA MET A 162 -15.43 -10.57 -2.21
C MET A 162 -14.82 -9.17 -2.16
N LEU A 163 -14.42 -8.60 -3.30
CA LEU A 163 -13.91 -7.23 -3.36
C LEU A 163 -14.96 -6.20 -2.93
N SER A 164 -16.23 -6.42 -3.26
CA SER A 164 -17.30 -5.51 -2.87
C SER A 164 -17.66 -5.60 -1.38
N ALA A 165 -17.29 -6.69 -0.70
CA ALA A 165 -17.56 -6.91 0.71
C ALA A 165 -16.47 -6.38 1.65
N HIS A 166 -15.31 -6.00 1.11
CA HIS A 166 -14.14 -5.63 1.88
C HIS A 166 -13.43 -4.42 1.27
N ASP A 167 -13.10 -3.45 2.12
CA ASP A 167 -12.43 -2.22 1.67
C ASP A 167 -10.97 -2.47 1.31
N ARG A 168 -10.32 -3.44 1.96
CA ARG A 168 -8.90 -3.75 1.83
C ARG A 168 -8.64 -5.25 1.95
N LEU A 169 -8.03 -5.84 0.93
CA LEU A 169 -7.72 -7.26 0.84
C LEU A 169 -6.23 -7.48 0.56
N VAL A 170 -5.58 -8.36 1.32
CA VAL A 170 -4.16 -8.69 1.15
C VAL A 170 -4.00 -10.15 0.74
N ILE A 171 -3.23 -10.40 -0.33
CA ILE A 171 -2.77 -11.74 -0.70
C ILE A 171 -1.37 -11.97 -0.14
N LEU A 172 -1.25 -12.86 0.84
CA LEU A 172 -0.02 -13.14 1.56
C LEU A 172 0.55 -14.51 1.18
N PRO A 173 1.78 -14.59 0.63
CA PRO A 173 2.44 -15.87 0.40
C PRO A 173 2.97 -16.46 1.72
N VAL A 174 2.58 -17.70 2.02
CA VAL A 174 3.02 -18.44 3.22
C VAL A 174 3.36 -19.88 2.85
N GLY A 175 4.64 -20.15 2.63
CA GLY A 175 5.10 -21.47 2.16
C GLY A 175 4.52 -21.77 0.77
N ASP A 176 3.83 -22.91 0.63
CA ASP A 176 3.17 -23.30 -0.62
C ASP A 176 1.74 -22.75 -0.77
N ASP A 177 1.29 -21.92 0.18
CA ASP A 177 -0.07 -21.38 0.24
C ASP A 177 -0.07 -19.87 -0.02
N LEU A 178 -1.17 -19.39 -0.60
CA LEU A 178 -1.57 -17.98 -0.61
C LEU A 178 -2.75 -17.81 0.34
N ARG A 179 -2.65 -16.83 1.23
CA ARG A 179 -3.70 -16.50 2.20
C ARG A 179 -4.30 -15.15 1.87
N LEU A 180 -5.62 -15.10 1.78
CA LEU A 180 -6.38 -13.87 1.59
C LEU A 180 -6.82 -13.35 2.95
N TYR A 181 -6.33 -12.18 3.33
CA TYR A 181 -6.73 -11.47 4.54
C TYR A 181 -7.58 -10.26 4.19
N ALA A 182 -8.58 -9.95 5.02
CA ALA A 182 -9.21 -8.64 5.07
C ALA A 182 -8.54 -7.81 6.16
N LEU A 183 -8.06 -6.62 5.80
CA LEU A 183 -7.67 -5.60 6.76
C LEU A 183 -8.92 -4.84 7.22
N PRO A 184 -8.92 -4.27 8.45
CA PRO A 184 -9.93 -3.30 8.82
C PRO A 184 -9.92 -2.10 7.85
N PRO A 185 -11.05 -1.37 7.72
CA PRO A 185 -11.05 -0.10 7.02
C PRO A 185 -10.02 0.86 7.65
N ILE A 186 -9.50 1.77 6.84
CA ILE A 186 -8.74 2.90 7.38
C ILE A 186 -9.78 3.84 7.99
N ASP A 187 -9.65 4.12 9.29
CA ASP A 187 -10.44 5.17 9.92
C ASP A 187 -9.99 6.51 9.33
N ASP A 188 -10.82 7.07 8.44
CA ASP A 188 -10.68 8.46 8.04
C ASP A 188 -11.15 9.31 9.25
N GLU A 189 -10.23 9.97 9.94
CA GLU A 189 -10.56 10.89 11.05
C GLU A 189 -11.44 12.09 10.60
N GLU A 190 -11.88 12.15 9.34
CA GLU A 190 -12.75 13.18 8.77
C GLU A 190 -14.27 12.92 8.88
N ASP A 191 -14.70 11.80 9.47
CA ASP A 191 -16.14 11.50 9.64
C ASP A 191 -16.73 12.03 10.98
N GLU A 192 -16.20 13.12 11.53
CA GLU A 192 -16.92 13.94 12.52
C GLU A 192 -17.83 14.97 11.81
N ALA A 193 -19.03 14.50 11.42
CA ALA A 193 -20.12 15.32 10.87
C ALA A 193 -20.79 16.27 11.89
#